data_AF-A0A091AID3-F1
#
_entry.id   AF-A0A091AID3-F1
#
_cell.length_a   1.000
_cell.length_b   1.000
_cell.length_c   1.000
_cell.angle_alpha   90.00
_cell.angle_beta   90.00
_cell.angle_gamma   90.00
#
_symmetry.space_group_name_H-M   'P 1'
#
loop_
_entity.id
_entity.type
_entity.pdbx_description
1 polymer ?
#
loop_
_entity_poly.entity_id
_entity_poly.type
_entity_poly.pdbx_seq_one_letter_code
_entity_poly.pdbx_strand_id
1 'polypeptide(L)'
;MRIVELKIYSPRWGHHDIYEIELAKDKMTITHNISSAICTWRDNLDPVWSGNNLEDILRNDAIYPPAILNDLLEHVWEAWRNGYLKDESVDQELHAVEEWLNTITEAKPKTEFWERYF
;
A
#
# COMPACT_ATOMS: atom_id res chain seq x y z
N MET A 1 3.58 -9.95 -15.48
CA MET A 1 3.67 -9.86 -14.01
C MET A 1 4.71 -8.80 -13.72
N ARG A 2 4.38 -7.86 -12.83
CA ARG A 2 5.26 -6.73 -12.44
C ARG A 2 5.41 -6.77 -10.93
N ILE A 3 6.61 -6.47 -10.42
CA ILE A 3 6.89 -6.38 -8.99
C ILE A 3 7.45 -4.98 -8.73
N VAL A 4 6.92 -4.31 -7.71
CA VAL A 4 7.33 -2.97 -7.28
C VAL A 4 7.58 -2.99 -5.78
N GLU A 5 8.73 -2.49 -5.35
CA GLU A 5 9.10 -2.38 -3.93
C GLU A 5 8.84 -0.95 -3.45
N LEU A 6 7.97 -0.80 -2.45
CA LEU A 6 7.75 0.48 -1.78
C LEU A 6 8.53 0.52 -0.47
N LYS A 7 9.22 1.63 -0.20
CA LYS A 7 9.95 1.87 1.05
C LYS A 7 9.09 2.71 1.98
N ILE A 8 8.38 2.06 2.89
CA ILE A 8 7.45 2.73 3.79
C ILE A 8 8.12 2.95 5.15
N TYR A 9 8.14 4.18 5.65
CA TYR A 9 8.67 4.50 6.97
C TYR A 9 7.80 3.87 8.06
N SER A 10 8.41 3.05 8.92
CA SER A 10 7.77 2.43 10.08
C SER A 10 8.15 3.20 11.35
N PRO A 11 7.21 3.96 11.95
CA PRO A 11 7.44 4.60 13.24
C PRO A 11 7.80 3.60 14.35
N ARG A 12 7.27 2.37 14.28
CA ARG A 12 7.54 1.33 15.27
C ARG A 12 9.02 0.94 15.32
N TRP A 13 9.67 0.85 14.17
CA TRP A 13 11.06 0.40 14.07
C TRP A 13 12.06 1.53 13.85
N GLY A 14 11.58 2.71 13.46
CA GLY A 14 12.41 3.90 13.22
C GLY A 14 13.22 3.83 11.92
N HIS A 15 12.85 2.96 10.98
CA HIS A 15 13.46 2.86 9.66
C HIS A 15 12.41 2.61 8.58
N HIS A 16 12.85 2.56 7.32
CA HIS A 16 12.00 2.18 6.21
C HIS A 16 11.96 0.66 6.07
N ASP A 17 10.77 0.13 5.87
CA ASP A 17 10.49 -1.27 5.59
C ASP A 17 10.07 -1.44 4.13
N ILE A 18 10.35 -2.62 3.58
CA ILE A 18 9.98 -2.96 2.20
C ILE A 18 8.60 -3.60 2.20
N TYR A 19 7.72 -3.02 1.38
CA TYR A 19 6.42 -3.57 1.02
C TYR A 19 6.47 -3.94 -0.46
N GLU A 20 6.31 -5.22 -0.76
CA GLU A 20 6.36 -5.72 -2.12
C GLU A 20 4.94 -5.74 -2.72
N ILE A 21 4.77 -5.09 -3.86
CA ILE A 21 3.53 -5.08 -4.63
C ILE A 21 3.74 -5.92 -5.90
N GLU A 22 3.07 -7.06 -5.97
CA GLU A 22 3.01 -7.90 -7.15
C GLU A 22 1.73 -7.59 -7.95
N LEU A 23 1.89 -7.18 -9.21
CA LEU A 23 0.79 -6.91 -10.13
C LEU A 23 0.69 -8.03 -11.18
N ALA A 24 -0.48 -8.67 -11.21
CA ALA A 24 -0.91 -9.61 -12.24
C ALA A 24 -2.27 -9.17 -12.82
N LYS A 25 -2.68 -9.76 -13.96
CA LYS A 25 -3.95 -9.37 -14.61
C LYS A 25 -5.17 -9.80 -13.80
N ASP A 26 -5.05 -10.85 -13.01
CA ASP A 26 -6.09 -11.46 -12.18
C ASP A 26 -6.07 -10.96 -10.72
N LYS A 27 -4.93 -10.44 -10.24
CA LYS A 27 -4.81 -9.94 -8.87
C LYS A 27 -3.65 -8.97 -8.67
N MET A 28 -3.74 -8.20 -7.58
CA MET A 28 -2.63 -7.50 -6.93
C MET A 28 -2.38 -8.13 -5.56
N THR A 29 -1.12 -8.41 -5.23
CA THR A 29 -0.70 -8.87 -3.91
C THR A 29 0.21 -7.82 -3.28
N ILE A 30 -0.04 -7.47 -2.01
CA ILE A 30 0.83 -6.61 -1.22
C ILE A 30 1.37 -7.44 -0.07
N THR A 31 2.68 -7.62 -0.02
CA THR A 31 3.35 -8.47 0.97
C THR A 31 4.28 -7.64 1.84
N HIS A 32 4.19 -7.85 3.15
CA HIS A 32 5.16 -7.38 4.11
C HIS A 32 5.46 -8.48 5.12
N ASN A 33 6.72 -8.94 5.15
CA ASN A 33 7.16 -10.11 5.89
C ASN A 33 6.30 -11.36 5.56
N ILE A 34 5.56 -11.89 6.54
CA ILE A 34 4.69 -13.07 6.39
C ILE A 34 3.23 -12.72 6.10
N SER A 35 2.88 -11.43 6.12
CA SER A 35 1.50 -10.96 5.93
C SER A 35 1.29 -10.54 4.49
N SER A 36 0.11 -10.85 3.95
CA SER A 36 -0.24 -10.47 2.58
C SER A 36 -1.70 -10.03 2.46
N ALA A 37 -1.92 -8.90 1.79
CA ALA A 37 -3.23 -8.43 1.36
C ALA A 37 -3.38 -8.68 -0.14
N ILE A 38 -4.51 -9.24 -0.58
CA ILE A 38 -4.73 -9.66 -1.96
C ILE A 38 -5.99 -9.01 -2.51
N CYS A 39 -5.86 -8.20 -3.55
CA CYS A 39 -6.98 -7.67 -4.32
C CYS A 39 -7.17 -8.50 -5.59
N THR A 40 -8.32 -9.17 -5.73
CA THR A 40 -8.61 -10.10 -6.83
C THR A 40 -9.63 -9.50 -7.80
N TRP A 41 -9.36 -9.63 -9.10
CA TRP A 41 -10.26 -9.20 -10.16
C TRP A 41 -11.50 -10.08 -10.23
N ARG A 42 -12.65 -9.48 -10.55
CA ARG A 42 -13.90 -10.19 -10.80
C ARG A 42 -14.55 -9.65 -12.08
N ASP A 43 -14.95 -10.53 -12.97
CA ASP A 43 -15.56 -10.10 -14.23
C ASP A 43 -16.92 -9.43 -14.00
N ASN A 44 -17.05 -8.21 -14.52
CA ASN A 44 -18.25 -7.35 -14.40
C ASN A 44 -18.65 -6.99 -12.96
N LEU A 45 -17.70 -7.03 -12.02
CA LEU A 45 -17.89 -6.66 -10.62
C LEU A 45 -16.67 -5.86 -10.15
N ASP A 46 -16.84 -5.12 -9.07
CA ASP A 46 -15.70 -4.48 -8.41
C ASP A 46 -14.70 -5.54 -7.92
N PRO A 47 -13.40 -5.22 -7.89
CA PRO A 47 -12.41 -6.08 -7.24
C PRO A 47 -12.76 -6.43 -5.79
N VAL A 48 -12.12 -7.48 -5.27
CA VAL A 48 -12.34 -7.92 -3.88
C VAL A 48 -11.02 -8.11 -3.15
N TRP A 49 -10.93 -7.49 -1.97
CA TRP A 49 -9.82 -7.66 -1.05
C TRP A 49 -10.00 -8.91 -0.18
N SER A 50 -8.91 -9.64 0.04
CA SER A 50 -8.84 -10.89 0.78
C SER A 50 -7.45 -11.06 1.43
N GLY A 51 -7.27 -12.13 2.20
CA GLY A 51 -6.04 -12.33 2.99
C GLY A 51 -6.04 -11.48 4.24
N ASN A 52 -4.88 -10.94 4.60
CA ASN A 52 -4.77 -9.95 5.66
C ASN A 52 -5.37 -8.62 5.21
N ASN A 53 -5.97 -7.88 6.15
CA ASN A 53 -6.38 -6.51 5.91
C ASN A 53 -5.12 -5.62 5.81
N LEU A 54 -4.99 -4.83 4.73
CA LEU A 54 -3.82 -3.96 4.52
C LEU A 54 -3.62 -2.94 5.65
N GLU A 55 -4.71 -2.36 6.16
CA GLU A 55 -4.63 -1.43 7.29
C GLU A 55 -4.08 -2.14 8.53
N ASP A 56 -4.41 -3.41 8.76
CA ASP A 56 -3.87 -4.16 9.89
C ASP A 56 -2.38 -4.48 9.75
N ILE A 57 -1.92 -4.76 8.52
CA ILE A 57 -0.48 -4.91 8.22
C ILE A 57 0.24 -3.60 8.56
N LEU A 58 -0.24 -2.47 8.03
CA LEU A 58 0.35 -1.16 8.25
C LEU A 58 0.29 -0.74 9.74
N ARG A 59 -0.82 -1.02 10.41
CA ARG A 59 -1.01 -0.74 11.84
C ARG A 59 0.01 -1.48 12.71
N ASN A 60 0.44 -2.68 12.30
CA ASN A 60 1.51 -3.39 13.01
C ASN A 60 2.83 -2.63 12.99
N ASP A 61 3.10 -1.83 11.97
CA ASP A 61 4.26 -0.94 11.88
C ASP A 61 3.99 0.47 12.44
N ALA A 62 2.88 0.62 13.16
CA ALA A 62 2.36 1.90 13.61
C ALA A 62 2.18 2.88 12.45
N ILE A 63 1.68 2.43 11.30
CA ILE A 63 1.30 3.27 10.17
C ILE A 63 -0.23 3.34 10.12
N TYR A 64 -0.78 4.56 10.08
CA TYR A 64 -2.23 4.80 10.06
C TYR A 64 -2.57 5.51 8.75
N PRO A 65 -2.83 4.75 7.66
CA PRO A 65 -3.07 5.34 6.36
C PRO A 65 -4.42 6.06 6.30
N PRO A 66 -4.61 6.99 5.36
CA PRO A 66 -5.94 7.50 5.04
C PRO A 66 -6.82 6.37 4.49
N ALA A 67 -8.13 6.45 4.75
CA ALA A 67 -9.10 5.40 4.38
C ALA A 67 -9.16 5.09 2.88
N ILE A 68 -8.69 6.01 2.02
CA ILE A 68 -8.67 5.84 0.56
C ILE A 68 -7.45 5.07 0.05
N LEU A 69 -6.52 4.62 0.90
CA LEU A 69 -5.29 3.97 0.45
C LEU A 69 -5.57 2.74 -0.43
N ASN A 70 -6.50 1.88 -0.01
CA ASN A 70 -6.85 0.69 -0.79
C ASN A 70 -7.41 1.08 -2.16
N ASP A 71 -8.27 2.09 -2.23
CA ASP A 71 -8.87 2.57 -3.48
C ASP A 71 -7.81 3.14 -4.43
N LEU A 72 -6.79 3.84 -3.90
CA LEU A 72 -5.68 4.37 -4.71
C LEU A 72 -4.86 3.23 -5.32
N LEU A 73 -4.50 2.23 -4.52
CA LEU A 73 -3.72 1.07 -4.99
C LEU A 73 -4.51 0.23 -5.99
N GLU A 74 -5.80 0.03 -5.72
CA GLU A 74 -6.73 -0.63 -6.64
C GLU A 74 -6.81 0.12 -7.97
N HIS A 75 -7.00 1.44 -7.94
CA HIS A 75 -7.09 2.27 -9.14
C HIS A 75 -5.84 2.17 -10.02
N VAL A 76 -4.65 2.23 -9.41
CA VAL A 76 -3.37 2.09 -10.13
C VAL A 76 -3.24 0.70 -10.76
N TRP A 77 -3.59 -0.36 -10.02
CA TRP A 77 -3.57 -1.73 -10.53
C TRP A 77 -4.59 -1.93 -11.67
N GLU A 78 -5.81 -1.41 -11.55
CA GLU A 78 -6.82 -1.49 -12.61
C GLU A 78 -6.39 -0.73 -13.86
N ALA A 79 -5.80 0.45 -13.71
CA ALA A 79 -5.28 1.22 -14.84
C ALA A 79 -4.17 0.46 -15.58
N TRP A 80 -3.24 -0.16 -14.84
CA TRP A 80 -2.20 -1.03 -15.41
C TRP A 80 -2.76 -2.31 -16.04
N ARG A 81 -3.72 -2.99 -15.39
CA ARG A 81 -4.30 -4.24 -15.91
C ARG A 81 -5.05 -3.99 -17.22
N ASN A 82 -5.70 -2.83 -17.36
CA ASN A 82 -6.46 -2.47 -18.55
C ASN A 82 -5.59 -1.81 -19.64
N GLY A 83 -4.29 -1.64 -19.39
CA GLY A 83 -3.33 -1.11 -20.35
C GLY A 83 -3.33 0.42 -20.49
N TYR A 84 -3.99 1.14 -19.57
CA TYR A 84 -3.93 2.60 -19.48
C TYR A 84 -2.59 3.08 -18.92
N LEU A 85 -2.00 2.31 -18.01
CA LEU A 85 -0.63 2.51 -17.53
C LEU A 85 0.30 1.42 -18.07
N LYS A 86 1.50 1.84 -18.48
CA LYS A 86 2.62 0.93 -18.80
C LYS A 86 3.43 0.64 -17.53
N ASP A 87 4.34 -0.33 -17.62
CA ASP A 87 5.18 -0.76 -16.51
C ASP A 87 5.98 0.40 -15.90
N GLU A 88 6.54 1.32 -16.70
CA GLU A 88 7.27 2.46 -16.13
C GLU A 88 6.37 3.48 -15.45
N SER A 89 5.12 3.63 -15.93
CA SER A 89 4.17 4.58 -15.36
C SER A 89 3.52 4.03 -14.08
N VAL A 90 3.26 2.73 -14.00
CA VAL A 90 2.67 2.14 -12.78
C VAL A 90 3.62 2.24 -11.59
N ASP A 91 4.92 2.04 -11.81
CA ASP A 91 5.94 2.24 -10.78
C ASP A 91 5.92 3.68 -10.24
N GLN A 92 5.84 4.66 -11.14
CA GLN A 92 5.80 6.08 -10.77
C GLN A 92 4.58 6.41 -9.92
N GLU A 93 3.40 5.93 -10.30
CA GLU A 93 2.17 6.17 -9.53
C GLU A 93 2.20 5.46 -8.17
N LEU A 94 2.72 4.23 -8.09
CA LEU A 94 2.88 3.54 -6.80
C LEU A 94 3.88 4.25 -5.88
N HIS A 95 4.99 4.76 -6.42
CA HIS A 95 5.94 5.57 -5.65
C HIS A 95 5.36 6.92 -5.20
N ALA A 96 4.43 7.51 -5.96
CA ALA A 96 3.71 8.70 -5.50
C ALA A 96 2.81 8.40 -4.29
N VAL A 97 2.17 7.22 -4.26
CA VAL A 97 1.41 6.74 -3.10
C VAL A 97 2.33 6.48 -1.90
N GLU A 98 3.52 5.89 -2.13
CA GLU A 98 4.56 5.71 -1.10
C GLU A 98 4.98 7.05 -0.48
N GLU A 99 5.34 8.03 -1.31
CA GLU A 99 5.76 9.36 -0.84
C GLU A 99 4.68 10.03 0.01
N TRP A 100 3.43 9.96 -0.44
CA TRP A 100 2.29 10.50 0.29
C TRP A 100 2.08 9.80 1.64
N LEU A 101 2.13 8.47 1.69
CA LEU A 101 1.98 7.70 2.91
C LEU A 101 3.10 7.98 3.92
N ASN A 102 4.35 8.07 3.45
CA ASN A 102 5.50 8.44 4.27
C ASN A 102 5.34 9.86 4.83
N THR A 103 4.94 10.82 3.99
CA THR A 103 4.72 12.21 4.39
C THR A 103 3.70 12.32 5.53
N ILE A 104 2.56 11.63 5.41
CA ILE A 104 1.53 11.63 6.47
C ILE A 104 2.04 10.96 7.74
N THR A 105 2.76 9.85 7.59
CA THR A 105 3.29 9.08 8.72
C THR A 105 4.33 9.88 9.51
N GLU A 106 5.20 10.63 8.82
CA GLU A 106 6.19 11.50 9.44
C GLU A 106 5.60 12.77 10.06
N ALA A 107 4.47 13.23 9.53
CA ALA A 107 3.73 14.42 9.99
C ALA A 107 2.86 14.16 11.23
N LYS A 108 2.86 12.95 11.80
CA LYS A 108 2.13 12.64 13.03
C LYS A 108 2.49 13.61 14.17
N PRO A 109 1.53 13.97 15.05
CA PRO A 109 1.81 14.85 16.17
C PRO A 109 2.88 14.30 17.13
N LYS A 110 3.95 15.07 17.38
CA LYS A 110 5.12 14.64 18.18
C LYS A 110 5.20 15.28 19.57
N THR A 111 4.07 15.75 20.10
CA THR A 111 4.04 16.24 21.49
C THR A 111 3.95 15.07 22.44
N GLU A 112 4.49 15.20 23.66
CA GLU A 112 4.44 14.18 24.70
C GLU A 112 3.03 13.60 24.94
N PHE A 113 1.98 14.40 24.79
CA PHE A 113 0.59 13.94 24.89
C PHE A 113 0.24 12.86 23.84
N TRP A 114 0.62 13.09 22.58
CA TRP A 114 0.27 12.23 21.45
C TRP A 114 1.18 11.01 21.33
N GLU A 115 2.47 11.14 21.65
CA GLU A 115 3.42 10.02 21.69
C GLU A 115 3.05 8.94 22.71
N ARG A 116 2.22 9.27 23.71
CA ARG A 116 1.68 8.30 24.68
C ARG A 116 0.42 7.58 24.19
N TYR A 117 -0.18 8.02 23.09
CA TYR A 117 -1.45 7.49 22.58
C TYR A 117 -1.24 6.48 21.45
N PHE A 118 -0.37 6.79 20.48
CA PHE A 118 -0.17 5.97 19.29
C PHE A 118 1.29 5.55 19.11
#